data_AF-A0A367M956-F1
#
_entry.id   AF-A0A367M956-F1
#
_cell.length_a   1.000
_cell.length_b   1.000
_cell.length_c   1.000
_cell.angle_alpha   90.00
_cell.angle_beta   90.00
_cell.angle_gamma   90.00
#
_symmetry.space_group_name_H-M   'P 1'
#
loop_
_entity.id
_entity.type
_entity.pdbx_description
1 polymer ?
#
loop_
_entity_poly.entity_id
_entity_poly.type
_entity_poly.pdbx_seq_one_letter_code
_entity_poly.pdbx_strand_id
1 'polypeptide(L)' 'MMLQQFLQDFGYFALFLGTFFEGETILVLAGFLAFRGYMQLDTVILTAFLGSYAGDQLWYFLGRRHGRRLLARKPRWQK' A
#
# COMPACT_ATOMS: atom_id res chain seq x y z
N MET A 1 22.59 8.82 -12.38
CA MET A 1 21.79 10.02 -12.72
C MET A 1 20.36 9.64 -13.11
N MET A 2 20.07 9.10 -14.30
CA MET A 2 18.68 8.87 -14.77
C MET A 2 17.84 7.93 -13.88
N LEU A 3 18.39 6.78 -13.47
CA LEU A 3 17.68 5.81 -12.62
C LEU A 3 17.35 6.36 -11.22
N GLN A 4 18.27 7.15 -10.66
CA GLN A 4 18.11 7.73 -9.33
C GLN A 4 17.06 8.84 -9.33
N GLN A 5 17.02 9.65 -10.39
CA GLN A 5 15.95 10.63 -10.62
C GLN A 5 14.58 9.94 -10.73
N PHE A 6 14.49 8.89 -11.55
CA PHE A 6 13.25 8.13 -11.74
C PHE A 6 12.74 7.51 -10.43
N LEU A 7 13.64 6.96 -9.60
CA LEU A 7 13.29 6.43 -8.29
C LEU A 7 12.90 7.52 -7.27
N GLN A 8 13.47 8.72 -7.36
CA GLN A 8 13.04 9.85 -6.55
C GLN A 8 11.65 10.36 -6.96
N ASP A 9 11.39 10.42 -8.26
CA ASP A 9 10.13 10.96 -8.80
C ASP A 9 8.97 9.96 -8.65
N PHE A 10 9.21 8.67 -8.88
CA PHE A 10 8.15 7.64 -8.92
C PHE A 10 8.26 6.58 -7.82
N GLY A 11 9.42 6.40 -7.19
CA GLY A 11 9.63 5.32 -6.22
C GLY A 11 8.72 5.43 -5.00
N TYR A 12 8.51 6.63 -4.47
CA TYR A 12 7.58 6.86 -3.35
C TYR A 12 6.13 6.67 -3.76
N PHE A 13 5.75 7.10 -4.96
CA PHE A 13 4.39 6.89 -5.46
C PHE A 13 4.09 5.40 -5.70
N ALA A 14 5.04 4.68 -6.30
CA ALA A 14 4.96 3.24 -6.49
C ALA A 14 4.94 2.49 -5.15
N LEU A 15 5.71 2.94 -4.16
CA LEU A 15 5.65 2.42 -2.79
C LEU A 15 4.27 2.62 -2.17
N PHE A 16 3.71 3.83 -2.24
CA PHE A 16 2.38 4.14 -1.70
C PHE A 16 1.28 3.28 -2.32
N LEU A 17 1.28 3.14 -3.65
CA LEU A 17 0.31 2.30 -4.34
C LEU A 17 0.59 0.81 -4.11
N GLY A 18 1.85 0.40 -4.06
CA GLY A 18 2.23 -0.99 -3.84
C GLY A 18 1.81 -1.48 -2.46
N THR A 19 2.02 -0.68 -1.41
CA THR A 19 1.65 -1.05 -0.04
C THR A 19 0.14 -1.08 0.21
N PHE A 20 -0.64 -0.55 -0.74
CA PHE A 20 -2.10 -0.67 -0.76
C PHE A 20 -2.57 -2.10 -1.08
N PHE A 21 -1.80 -2.84 -1.88
CA PHE A 21 -2.12 -4.21 -2.30
C PHE A 21 -1.27 -5.25 -1.55
N GLU A 22 0.03 -4.98 -1.41
CA GLU A 22 1.00 -5.90 -0.82
C GLU A 22 2.02 -5.11 0.02
N GLY A 23 1.70 -4.93 1.31
CA GLY A 23 2.49 -4.11 2.23
C GLY A 23 3.89 -4.66 2.50
N GLU A 24 4.01 -5.96 2.74
CA GLU A 24 5.24 -6.60 3.22
C GLU A 24 6.33 -6.64 2.15
N THR A 25 6.04 -7.23 0.98
CA THR A 25 6.99 -7.41 -0.13
C THR A 25 7.49 -6.06 -0.66
N ILE A 26 6.59 -5.11 -0.90
CA ILE A 26 6.95 -3.79 -1.42
C ILE A 26 7.76 -3.00 -0.39
N LEU A 27 7.43 -3.09 0.90
CA LEU A 27 8.19 -2.43 1.95
C LEU A 27 9.61 -2.98 2.08
N VAL A 28 9.80 -4.31 1.98
CA VAL A 28 11.14 -4.92 2.00
C VAL A 28 11.99 -4.43 0.82
N LEU A 29 11.41 -4.37 -0.38
CA LEU A 29 12.09 -3.85 -1.57
C LEU A 29 12.45 -2.36 -1.43
N ALA A 30 11.52 -1.54 -0.93
CA ALA A 30 11.77 -0.12 -0.69
C ALA A 30 12.81 0.11 0.42
N GLY A 31 12.81 -0.72 1.47
CA GLY A 31 13.84 -0.72 2.50
C GLY A 31 15.23 -1.04 1.94
N PHE A 32 15.32 -2.03 1.04
CA PHE A 32 16.56 -2.33 0.33
C PHE A 32 17.03 -1.15 -0.55
N LEU A 33 16.11 -0.50 -1.28
CA LEU A 33 16.43 0.68 -2.09
C LEU A 33 16.88 1.88 -1.24
N ALA A 34 16.27 2.06 -0.07
CA ALA A 34 16.68 3.08 0.89
C ALA A 34 18.08 2.79 1.46
N PHE A 35 18.36 1.53 1.81
CA PHE A 35 19.69 1.10 2.25
C PHE A 35 20.77 1.35 1.19
N ARG A 36 20.44 1.21 -0.09
CA ARG A 36 21.33 1.48 -1.23
C ARG A 36 21.48 2.98 -1.54
N GLY A 37 20.81 3.86 -0.80
CA GLY A 37 20.89 5.32 -0.96
C GLY A 37 20.04 5.88 -2.11
N TYR A 38 19.13 5.08 -2.68
CA TYR A 38 18.22 5.56 -3.73
C TYR A 38 17.00 6.27 -3.17
N MET A 39 16.60 5.95 -1.94
CA MET A 39 15.46 6.53 -1.24
C MET A 39 15.84 6.90 0.19
N GLN A 40 15.12 7.83 0.79
CA GLN A 40 15.29 8.20 2.19
C GLN A 40 14.42 7.29 3.05
N LEU A 41 15.03 6.70 4.08
CA LEU A 41 14.35 5.72 4.93
C LEU A 41 13.12 6.34 5.63
N ASP A 42 13.25 7.55 6.17
CA ASP A 42 12.17 8.25 6.86
C ASP A 42 10.95 8.45 5.94
N THR A 43 11.20 8.84 4.69
CA THR A 43 10.15 9.03 3.68
C THR A 43 9.54 7.69 3.25
N VAL A 44 10.34 6.63 3.12
CA VAL A 44 9.84 5.27 2.85
C VAL A 44 8.90 4.81 3.96
N ILE A 45 9.29 4.97 5.22
CA ILE A 45 8.48 4.58 6.38
C ILE A 45 7.15 5.33 6.37
N LEU A 46 7.19 6.66 6.23
CA LEU A 46 5.99 7.49 6.23
C LEU A 46 5.06 7.15 5.06
N THR A 47 5.61 6.97 3.87
CA THR A 47 4.84 6.67 2.65
C THR A 47 4.20 5.29 2.71
N ALA A 48 4.96 4.28 3.16
CA ALA A 48 4.45 2.93 3.31
C ALA A 48 3.33 2.86 4.35
N PHE A 49 3.53 3.51 5.51
CA PHE A 49 2.54 3.61 6.56
C PHE A 49 1.24 4.23 6.06
N LEU A 50 1.31 5.38 5.38
CA LEU A 50 0.14 6.04 4.82
C LEU A 50 -0.56 5.19 3.75
N GLY A 51 0.21 4.50 2.90
CA GLY A 51 -0.34 3.63 1.86
C GLY A 51 -1.10 2.44 2.42
N SER A 52 -0.51 1.71 3.38
CA SER A 52 -1.19 0.58 4.04
C SER A 52 -2.37 1.03 4.88
N TYR A 53 -2.24 2.12 5.64
CA TYR A 53 -3.35 2.68 6.42
C TYR A 53 -4.54 3.08 5.54
N ALA A 54 -4.27 3.75 4.41
CA ALA A 54 -5.31 4.10 3.45
C ALA A 54 -5.94 2.85 2.81
N GLY A 55 -5.14 1.83 2.52
CA GLY A 55 -5.58 0.51 2.06
C GLY A 55 -6.59 -0.13 3.00
N ASP A 56 -6.19 -0.31 4.25
CA ASP A 56 -7.02 -0.94 5.27
C ASP A 56 -8.33 -0.19 5.48
N GLN A 57 -8.28 1.15 5.54
CA GLN A 57 -9.46 1.96 5.67
C GLN A 57 -10.39 1.81 4.46
N LEU A 58 -9.85 1.86 3.25
CA LEU A 58 -10.65 1.75 2.02
C LEU A 58 -11.32 0.37 1.94
N TRP A 59 -10.57 -0.72 2.18
CA TRP A 59 -11.10 -2.09 2.21
C TRP A 59 -12.15 -2.27 3.31
N TYR A 60 -11.91 -1.71 4.50
CA TYR A 60 -12.88 -1.73 5.60
C TYR A 60 -14.17 -0.98 5.22
N PHE A 61 -14.08 0.23 4.66
CA PHE A 61 -15.25 1.00 4.25
C PHE A 61 -16.00 0.33 3.10
N LEU A 62 -15.29 -0.26 2.13
CA LEU A 62 -15.89 -1.03 1.05
C LEU A 62 -16.67 -2.22 1.60
N GLY A 63 -16.05 -2.99 2.50
CA GLY A 63 -16.66 -4.11 3.22
C GLY A 63 -17.84 -3.68 4.08
N ARG A 64 -17.77 -2.54 4.77
CA ARG A 64 -18.86 -2.04 5.62
C ARG A 64 -20.07 -1.59 4.81
N ARG A 65 -19.86 -0.87 3.70
CA ARG A 65 -20.95 -0.33 2.87
C ARG A 65 -21.55 -1.38 1.94
N HIS A 66 -20.72 -2.23 1.34
CA HIS A 66 -21.16 -3.23 0.37
C HIS A 66 -21.32 -4.62 0.96
N GLY A 67 -20.66 -4.94 2.09
CA GLY A 67 -20.74 -6.25 2.73
C GLY A 67 -22.16 -6.62 3.13
N ARG A 68 -22.95 -5.67 3.66
CA ARG A 68 -24.37 -5.91 3.98
C ARG A 68 -25.21 -6.24 2.74
N ARG A 69 -24.89 -5.62 1.60
CA ARG A 69 -25.54 -5.84 0.30
C ARG A 69 -25.07 -7.15 -0.37
N LEU A 70 -23.81 -7.52 -0.17
CA LEU A 70 -23.21 -8.77 -0.66
C LEU A 70 -23.67 -9.99 0.18
N LEU A 71 -23.74 -9.85 1.50
CA LEU A 71 -24.28 -10.86 2.43
C LEU A 71 -25.76 -11.10 2.18
N ALA A 72 -26.55 -10.05 1.93
CA ALA A 72 -27.95 -10.18 1.53
C ALA A 72 -28.13 -10.92 0.18
N ARG A 73 -27.13 -10.85 -0.71
CA ARG A 73 -27.11 -11.59 -1.99
C ARG A 73 -26.63 -13.04 -1.86
N LYS A 74 -25.93 -13.40 -0.78
CA LYS A 74 -25.47 -14.77 -0.51
C LYS A 74 -25.76 -15.18 0.95
N PRO A 75 -27.01 -15.55 1.29
CA PRO A 75 -27.42 -15.90 2.65
C PRO A 75 -26.69 -17.13 3.24
N ARG A 76 -26.02 -17.95 2.42
CA ARG A 76 -25.16 -19.05 2.88
C ARG A 76 -23.91 -18.58 3.65
N TRP A 77 -23.50 -17.32 3.51
CA TRP A 77 -22.32 -16.73 4.15
C TRP A 77 -22.65 -16.09 5.50
N GLN A 78 -23.92 -16.18 5.91
CA GLN A 78 -24.47 -15.59 7.13
C GLN A 78 -24.56 -16.60 8.29
N LYS A 79 -24.19 -17.87 8.05
CA LYS A 79 -24.12 -18.93 9.06
C LYS A 79 -22.74 -19.01 9.67
#